data_AF-A0A2N6E5F5-F1
#
_entry.id   AF-A0A2N6E5F5-F1
#
_cell.length_a   1.000
_cell.length_b   1.000
_cell.length_c   1.000
_cell.angle_alpha   90.00
_cell.angle_beta   90.00
_cell.angle_gamma   90.00
#
_symmetry.space_group_name_H-M   'P 1'
#
loop_
_entity.id
_entity.type
_entity.pdbx_description
1 polymer ?
#
loop_
_entity_poly.entity_id
_entity_poly.type
_entity_poly.pdbx_seq_one_letter_code
_entity_poly.pdbx_strand_id
1 'polypeptide(L)'
;MKKITLDSHGRLGLPGHAARRIGERPLELTSHSERHLLLVAPGDDGEVILAGTLGEVSVPDLLSFCNMFRRTGLLRFDLAGGAKELFFEAGEVVYASSTFPEEDLGEVLYDLGKVDRESLQRARQFATGSNTVGKILVDKGGVTPKDLWTATRSQVERIVYNLFAFHGGGFSFVSKDLAGEEIVRLPMSTQNLIMEGLRRLDERALFMRRIGSLDAVPVADGEPGKGLSPAESSLFKLVAEGQGTVRELLRRSGAGEFEGLRLLFQLLEKEAVRLEDAPPVQLEGVPGEILAVYNGVLSLLYRRLVRNDPGFDREVAMFLRDLPQPLSYVLRDVTLREDGSVDGGRIMANLAGLEEGDQEKLLAESLGELVFMECAAARRELESAEAAELTHRVQEISRRVKSLVGSKR
;
A
#
# COMPACT_ATOMS: atom_id res chain seq x y z
N MET A 1 12.57 9.82 -3.49
CA MET A 1 13.46 10.30 -2.39
C MET A 1 13.92 11.72 -2.70
N LYS A 2 14.01 12.61 -1.70
CA LYS A 2 14.53 13.98 -1.90
C LYS A 2 16.04 13.90 -2.16
N LYS A 3 16.53 14.49 -3.25
CA LYS A 3 17.96 14.51 -3.58
C LYS A 3 18.71 15.34 -2.53
N ILE A 4 19.78 14.78 -1.98
CA ILE A 4 20.71 15.45 -1.06
C ILE A 4 22.00 15.70 -1.84
N THR A 5 22.59 16.88 -1.69
CA THR A 5 23.83 17.25 -2.38
C THR A 5 24.92 17.43 -1.34
N LEU A 6 26.10 16.85 -1.61
CA LEU A 6 27.31 17.16 -0.87
C LEU A 6 27.80 18.53 -1.35
N ASP A 7 27.95 19.49 -0.45
CA ASP A 7 28.43 20.82 -0.84
C ASP A 7 29.94 20.83 -1.14
N SER A 8 30.44 21.95 -1.66
CA SER A 8 31.86 22.13 -2.00
C SER A 8 32.81 22.05 -0.79
N HIS A 9 32.28 22.07 0.43
CA HIS A 9 33.03 21.94 1.67
C HIS A 9 32.90 20.54 2.28
N GLY A 10 32.31 19.58 1.55
CA GLY A 10 32.13 18.20 2.00
C GLY A 10 31.03 18.04 3.06
N ARG A 11 30.11 19.01 3.21
CA ARG A 11 29.01 18.92 4.18
C ARG A 11 27.80 18.27 3.53
N LEU A 12 27.19 17.35 4.28
CA LEU A 12 25.97 16.64 3.88
C LEU A 12 24.82 17.04 4.80
N GLY A 13 23.82 17.74 4.27
CA GLY A 13 22.61 18.08 5.01
C GLY A 13 21.62 16.93 5.05
N LEU A 14 21.46 16.28 6.20
CA LEU A 14 20.47 15.21 6.37
C LEU A 14 19.04 15.78 6.45
N PRO A 15 18.03 15.09 5.89
CA PRO A 15 16.63 15.43 6.11
C PRO A 15 16.28 15.42 7.60
N GLY A 16 15.43 16.34 8.04
CA GLY A 16 15.10 16.51 9.47
C GLY A 16 14.57 15.24 10.15
N HIS A 17 13.87 14.35 9.45
CA HIS A 17 13.42 13.08 10.00
C HIS A 17 14.58 12.10 10.26
N ALA A 18 15.57 12.04 9.37
CA ALA A 18 16.74 11.20 9.51
C ALA A 18 17.65 11.75 10.64
N ALA A 19 17.87 13.06 10.65
CA ALA A 19 18.63 13.74 11.69
C ALA A 19 18.03 13.54 13.09
N ARG A 20 16.69 13.63 13.24
CA ARG A 20 16.01 13.38 14.53
C ARG A 20 16.15 11.93 15.00
N ARG A 21 16.12 10.95 14.10
CA ARG A 21 16.26 9.53 14.47
C ARG A 21 17.68 9.19 14.91
N ILE A 22 18.67 9.69 14.18
CA ILE A 22 20.08 9.48 14.52
C ILE A 22 20.44 10.27 15.78
N GLY A 23 19.94 11.50 15.90
CA GLY A 23 20.26 12.41 17.00
C GLY A 23 21.67 13.00 16.89
N GLU A 24 22.09 13.73 17.92
CA GLU A 24 23.43 14.30 18.02
C GLU A 24 24.41 13.25 18.55
N ARG A 25 25.02 12.50 17.62
CA ARG A 25 26.04 11.49 17.92
C ARG A 25 27.09 11.41 16.81
N PRO A 26 28.31 10.94 17.10
CA PRO A 26 29.30 10.69 16.05
C PRO A 26 28.82 9.61 15.07
N LEU A 27 29.21 9.73 13.81
CA LEU A 27 28.97 8.76 12.75
C LEU A 27 30.31 8.26 12.22
N GLU A 28 30.39 6.96 11.96
CA GLU A 28 31.55 6.31 11.37
C GLU A 28 31.31 6.03 9.89
N LEU A 29 32.30 6.34 9.06
CA LEU A 29 32.28 5.99 7.64
C LEU A 29 32.80 4.57 7.44
N THR A 30 31.90 3.61 7.36
CA THR A 30 32.24 2.18 7.29
C THR A 30 32.52 1.71 5.85
N SER A 31 31.79 2.24 4.86
CA SER A 31 31.97 1.88 3.45
C SER A 31 31.62 3.05 2.53
N HIS A 32 32.40 3.25 1.46
CA HIS A 32 32.11 4.27 0.45
C HIS A 32 32.67 3.89 -0.93
N SER A 33 32.04 4.43 -1.97
CA SER A 33 32.55 4.43 -3.34
C SER A 33 31.96 5.62 -4.09
N GLU A 34 32.25 5.74 -5.39
CA GLU A 34 31.61 6.74 -6.26
C GLU A 34 30.07 6.66 -6.29
N ARG A 35 29.50 5.52 -5.86
CA ARG A 35 28.06 5.25 -5.94
C ARG A 35 27.38 5.01 -4.59
N HIS A 36 28.12 5.06 -3.48
CA HIS A 36 27.50 4.86 -2.17
C HIS A 36 28.28 5.52 -1.04
N LEU A 37 27.55 5.78 0.05
CA LEU A 37 28.08 6.23 1.32
C LEU A 37 27.35 5.48 2.43
N LEU A 38 28.07 4.69 3.23
CA LEU A 38 27.54 4.00 4.39
C LEU A 38 28.10 4.64 5.65
N LEU A 39 27.25 5.41 6.33
CA LEU A 39 27.52 5.99 7.63
C LEU A 39 26.78 5.20 8.69
N VAL A 40 27.50 4.72 9.70
CA VAL A 40 26.94 3.95 10.81
C VAL A 40 27.09 4.77 12.09
N ALA A 41 26.02 4.86 12.86
CA ALA A 41 26.11 5.36 14.22
C ALA A 41 26.58 4.22 15.13
N PRO A 42 27.78 4.27 15.70
CA PRO A 42 28.18 3.28 16.70
C PRO A 42 27.22 3.34 17.89
N GLY A 43 26.77 2.18 18.33
CA GLY A 43 25.89 2.01 19.47
C GLY A 43 26.17 0.69 20.17
N ASP A 44 25.81 0.60 21.45
CA ASP A 44 26.03 -0.60 22.26
C ASP A 44 25.11 -1.78 21.88
N ASP A 45 24.08 -1.51 21.06
CA ASP A 45 23.02 -2.47 20.67
C ASP A 45 23.35 -3.31 19.42
N GLY A 46 24.63 -3.45 19.07
CA GLY A 46 25.11 -4.35 18.02
C GLY A 46 25.51 -3.68 16.70
N GLU A 47 25.99 -4.50 15.76
CA GLU A 47 26.64 -4.04 14.53
C GLU A 47 25.70 -4.14 13.32
N VAL A 48 25.60 -3.07 12.52
CA VAL A 48 24.89 -3.11 11.24
C VAL A 48 25.73 -3.88 10.23
N ILE A 49 25.30 -5.09 9.88
CA ILE A 49 26.06 -5.96 8.94
C ILE A 49 25.47 -5.99 7.53
N LEU A 50 24.24 -5.51 7.34
CA LEU A 50 23.57 -5.45 6.05
C LEU A 50 22.57 -4.29 6.04
N ALA A 51 22.57 -3.47 4.99
CA ALA A 51 21.56 -2.43 4.79
C ALA A 51 21.34 -2.17 3.30
N GLY A 52 20.13 -1.74 2.93
CA GLY A 52 19.79 -1.49 1.54
C GLY A 52 18.35 -1.02 1.35
N THR A 53 17.87 -1.14 0.12
CA THR A 53 16.49 -0.84 -0.26
C THR A 53 15.82 -2.05 -0.86
N LEU A 54 14.55 -2.26 -0.52
CA LEU A 54 13.69 -3.24 -1.19
C LEU A 54 13.50 -2.86 -2.66
N GLY A 55 13.37 -3.88 -3.51
CA GLY A 55 13.24 -3.74 -4.95
C GLY A 55 13.69 -5.04 -5.60
N GLU A 56 14.92 -5.06 -6.14
CA GLU A 56 15.54 -6.30 -6.64
C GLU A 56 15.81 -7.32 -5.52
N VAL A 57 16.15 -6.82 -4.32
CA VAL A 57 16.19 -7.64 -3.11
C VAL A 57 14.81 -7.60 -2.47
N SER A 58 14.16 -8.76 -2.40
CA SER A 58 12.81 -8.90 -1.87
C SER A 58 12.82 -9.31 -0.38
N VAL A 59 11.68 -9.19 0.28
CA VAL A 59 11.51 -9.68 1.66
C VAL A 59 11.84 -11.19 1.77
N PRO A 60 11.32 -12.08 0.90
CA PRO A 60 11.71 -13.49 0.90
C PRO A 60 13.22 -13.73 0.88
N ASP A 61 13.96 -12.96 0.09
CA ASP A 61 15.42 -13.11 -0.02
C ASP A 61 16.11 -12.78 1.30
N LEU A 62 15.67 -11.73 1.98
CA LEU A 62 16.22 -11.31 3.28
C LEU A 62 15.90 -12.32 4.38
N LEU A 63 14.68 -12.85 4.42
CA LEU A 63 14.31 -13.91 5.37
C LEU A 63 15.12 -15.19 5.10
N SER A 64 15.27 -15.56 3.83
CA SER A 64 16.06 -16.73 3.42
C SER A 64 17.54 -16.57 3.77
N PHE A 65 18.10 -15.38 3.58
CA PHE A 65 19.47 -15.06 4.00
C PHE A 65 19.65 -15.24 5.51
N CYS A 66 18.74 -14.69 6.32
CA CYS A 66 18.82 -14.81 7.78
C CYS A 66 18.72 -16.28 8.22
N ASN A 67 17.80 -17.03 7.62
CA ASN A 67 17.60 -18.45 7.93
C ASN A 67 18.78 -19.33 7.51
N MET A 68 19.22 -19.23 6.25
CA MET A 68 20.28 -20.06 5.69
C MET A 68 21.62 -19.86 6.41
N PHE A 69 21.95 -18.60 6.77
CA PHE A 69 23.18 -18.27 7.47
C PHE A 69 23.04 -18.27 9.00
N ARG A 70 21.90 -18.76 9.54
CA ARG A 70 21.61 -18.85 10.97
C ARG A 70 21.90 -17.57 11.74
N ARG A 71 21.51 -16.42 11.16
CA ARG A 71 21.78 -15.11 11.74
C ARG A 71 20.98 -14.92 13.03
N THR A 72 21.59 -14.26 14.00
CA THR A 72 20.94 -13.78 15.23
C THR A 72 21.01 -12.26 15.23
N GLY A 73 19.89 -11.59 15.48
CA GLY A 73 19.83 -10.13 15.46
C GLY A 73 18.47 -9.58 15.07
N LEU A 74 18.47 -8.33 14.60
CA LEU A 74 17.27 -7.55 14.29
C LEU A 74 17.27 -7.16 12.81
N LEU A 75 16.28 -7.64 12.06
CA LEU A 75 15.99 -7.18 10.70
C LEU A 75 14.89 -6.12 10.73
N ARG A 76 15.24 -4.88 10.40
CA ARG A 76 14.32 -3.76 10.37
C ARG A 76 13.96 -3.37 8.94
N PHE A 77 12.70 -3.00 8.75
CA PHE A 77 12.15 -2.46 7.52
C PHE A 77 11.56 -1.07 7.78
N ASP A 78 11.98 -0.09 7.00
CA ASP A 78 11.40 1.26 6.99
C ASP A 78 10.56 1.40 5.71
N LEU A 79 9.24 1.36 5.87
CA LEU A 79 8.25 1.20 4.81
C LEU A 79 7.42 2.47 4.64
N ALA A 80 6.64 2.53 3.56
CA ALA A 80 5.61 3.56 3.43
C ALA A 80 4.53 3.36 4.51
N GLY A 81 4.30 4.38 5.34
CA GLY A 81 3.29 4.35 6.40
C GLY A 81 3.78 3.85 7.77
N GLY A 82 4.98 3.27 7.88
CA GLY A 82 5.46 2.75 9.15
C GLY A 82 6.78 1.99 9.08
N ALA A 83 7.13 1.31 10.16
CA ALA A 83 8.26 0.42 10.25
C ALA A 83 7.83 -0.94 10.81
N LYS A 84 8.56 -1.99 10.45
CA LYS A 84 8.40 -3.35 10.96
C LYS A 84 9.77 -3.90 11.34
N GLU A 85 9.83 -4.68 12.40
CA GLU A 85 11.07 -5.28 12.88
C GLU A 85 10.86 -6.76 13.14
N LEU A 86 11.80 -7.59 12.69
CA LEU A 86 11.82 -9.03 12.89
C LEU A 86 13.07 -9.41 13.68
N PHE A 87 12.87 -10.17 14.74
CA PHE A 87 13.93 -10.64 15.62
C PHE A 87 14.26 -12.08 15.26
N PHE A 88 15.55 -12.33 15.01
CA PHE A 88 16.06 -13.63 14.60
C PHE A 88 16.96 -14.23 15.68
N GLU A 89 16.81 -15.52 15.93
CA GLU A 89 17.69 -16.32 16.77
C GLU A 89 18.08 -17.60 16.02
N ALA A 90 19.37 -17.75 15.72
CA ALA A 90 19.92 -18.88 14.94
C ALA A 90 19.20 -19.12 13.59
N GLY A 91 18.76 -18.03 12.94
CA GLY A 91 18.04 -18.06 11.68
C GLY A 91 16.53 -18.25 11.78
N GLU A 92 15.99 -18.38 13.00
CA GLU A 92 14.55 -18.47 13.22
C GLU A 92 13.94 -17.16 13.68
N VAL A 93 12.81 -16.77 13.11
CA VAL A 93 12.01 -15.64 13.62
C VAL A 93 11.49 -16.02 15.00
N VAL A 94 11.89 -15.24 16.01
CA VAL A 94 11.45 -15.42 17.40
C VAL A 94 10.46 -14.35 17.85
N TYR A 95 10.44 -13.19 17.20
CA TYR A 95 9.51 -12.12 17.52
C TYR A 95 9.39 -11.13 16.34
N ALA A 96 8.34 -10.32 16.35
CA ALA A 96 8.15 -9.25 15.40
C ALA A 96 7.42 -8.06 16.05
N SER A 97 7.75 -6.85 15.61
CA SER A 97 7.07 -5.62 16.00
C SER A 97 6.67 -4.81 14.76
N SER A 98 5.66 -3.96 14.91
CA SER A 98 5.14 -3.15 13.83
C SER A 98 4.54 -1.85 14.35
N THR A 99 4.70 -0.77 13.60
CA THR A 99 4.06 0.51 13.89
C THR A 99 2.68 0.65 13.22
N PHE A 100 2.24 -0.35 12.45
CA PHE A 100 0.96 -0.31 11.75
C PHE A 100 -0.19 -0.64 12.72
N PRO A 101 -1.20 0.23 12.89
CA PRO A 101 -2.26 0.04 13.89
C PRO A 101 -3.05 -1.26 13.74
N GLU A 102 -3.26 -1.72 12.51
CA GLU A 102 -3.96 -2.96 12.18
C GLU A 102 -3.21 -4.24 12.58
N GLU A 103 -1.94 -4.13 12.95
CA GLU A 103 -1.10 -5.24 13.42
C GLU A 103 -0.83 -5.17 14.93
N ASP A 104 -1.50 -4.24 15.63
CA ASP A 104 -1.46 -4.15 17.07
C ASP A 104 -2.01 -5.44 17.72
N LEU A 105 -1.35 -5.90 18.79
CA LEU A 105 -1.74 -7.11 19.53
C LEU A 105 -3.19 -7.02 20.04
N GLY A 106 -3.62 -5.81 20.40
CA GLY A 106 -4.98 -5.53 20.82
C GLY A 106 -6.01 -5.82 19.73
N GLU A 107 -5.75 -5.40 18.49
CA GLU A 107 -6.63 -5.70 17.35
C GLU A 107 -6.61 -7.21 17.04
N VAL A 108 -5.45 -7.88 17.13
CA VAL A 108 -5.37 -9.34 16.95
C VAL A 108 -6.21 -10.08 18.01
N LEU A 109 -6.19 -9.65 19.27
CA LEU A 109 -7.04 -10.23 20.33
C LEU A 109 -8.53 -10.03 20.06
N TYR A 110 -8.90 -8.87 19.52
CA TYR A 110 -10.28 -8.59 19.09
C TYR A 110 -10.69 -9.49 17.92
N ASP A 111 -9.85 -9.62 16.89
CA ASP A 111 -10.10 -10.45 15.70
C ASP A 111 -10.25 -11.94 16.05
N LEU A 112 -9.50 -12.41 17.06
CA LEU A 112 -9.62 -13.77 17.59
C LEU A 112 -10.85 -13.97 18.51
N GLY A 113 -11.67 -12.94 18.71
CA GLY A 113 -12.85 -12.96 19.56
C GLY A 113 -12.54 -13.12 21.05
N LYS A 114 -11.31 -12.78 21.48
CA LYS A 114 -10.86 -12.93 22.87
C LYS A 114 -11.20 -11.74 23.75
N VAL A 115 -11.38 -10.57 23.14
CA VAL A 115 -11.65 -9.31 23.81
C VAL A 115 -12.70 -8.53 23.03
N ASP A 116 -13.61 -7.86 23.72
CA ASP A 116 -14.55 -6.93 23.11
C ASP A 116 -13.95 -5.52 22.91
N ARG A 117 -14.58 -4.71 22.04
CA ARG A 117 -14.06 -3.38 21.68
C ARG A 117 -13.96 -2.46 22.90
N GLU A 118 -14.89 -2.61 23.85
CA GLU A 118 -14.98 -1.77 25.03
C GLU A 118 -13.84 -2.08 26.03
N SER A 119 -13.57 -3.36 26.30
CA SER A 119 -12.48 -3.78 27.17
C SER A 119 -11.13 -3.44 26.56
N LEU A 120 -11.00 -3.51 25.22
CA LEU A 120 -9.79 -3.10 24.54
C LEU A 120 -9.52 -1.60 24.68
N GLN A 121 -10.54 -0.76 24.48
CA GLN A 121 -10.41 0.69 24.66
C GLN A 121 -10.06 1.05 26.10
N ARG A 122 -10.69 0.40 27.08
CA ARG A 122 -10.33 0.55 28.49
C ARG A 122 -8.88 0.15 28.71
N ALA A 123 -8.43 -1.00 28.23
CA ALA A 123 -7.04 -1.44 28.38
C ALA A 123 -6.03 -0.46 27.79
N ARG A 124 -6.32 0.12 26.61
CA ARG A 124 -5.49 1.16 25.99
C ARG A 124 -5.38 2.45 26.82
N GLN A 125 -6.45 2.86 27.49
CA GLN A 125 -6.42 4.05 28.37
C GLN A 125 -5.52 3.86 29.60
N PHE A 126 -5.40 2.62 30.09
CA PHE A 126 -4.53 2.30 31.23
C PHE A 126 -3.11 1.90 30.81
N ALA A 127 -2.86 1.69 29.52
CA ALA A 127 -1.55 1.33 29.00
C ALA A 127 -0.59 2.52 29.12
N THR A 128 0.46 2.36 29.92
CA THR A 128 1.46 3.41 30.17
C THR A 128 2.83 2.77 30.33
N GLY A 129 3.81 3.27 29.57
CA GLY A 129 5.21 2.82 29.65
C GLY A 129 5.34 1.29 29.55
N SER A 130 5.84 0.67 30.63
CA SER A 130 6.08 -0.77 30.74
C SER A 130 4.80 -1.62 30.94
N ASN A 131 3.64 -0.99 31.14
CA ASN A 131 2.38 -1.70 31.29
C ASN A 131 1.66 -1.82 29.95
N THR A 132 1.92 -2.92 29.24
CA THR A 132 1.38 -3.17 27.90
C THR A 132 -0.10 -3.56 27.94
N VAL A 133 -0.81 -3.32 26.83
CA VAL A 133 -2.23 -3.70 26.67
C VAL A 133 -2.44 -5.19 26.98
N GLY A 134 -1.55 -6.06 26.51
CA GLY A 134 -1.60 -7.50 26.77
C GLY A 134 -1.52 -7.84 28.26
N LYS A 135 -0.60 -7.20 29.00
CA LYS A 135 -0.45 -7.40 30.44
C LYS A 135 -1.69 -6.94 31.21
N ILE A 136 -2.22 -5.76 30.87
CA ILE A 136 -3.44 -5.22 31.48
C ILE A 136 -4.65 -6.13 31.27
N LEU A 137 -4.78 -6.72 30.07
CA LEU A 137 -5.89 -7.62 29.76
C LEU A 137 -5.79 -8.94 30.53
N VAL A 138 -4.58 -9.45 30.78
CA VAL A 138 -4.36 -10.63 31.63
C VAL A 138 -4.65 -10.29 33.10
N ASP A 139 -4.11 -9.19 33.61
CA ASP A 139 -4.26 -8.80 35.02
C ASP A 139 -5.72 -8.53 35.40
N LYS A 140 -6.52 -8.04 34.46
CA LYS A 140 -7.96 -7.81 34.65
C LYS A 140 -8.84 -9.03 34.37
N GLY A 141 -8.24 -10.19 34.04
CA GLY A 141 -8.96 -11.43 33.75
C GLY A 141 -9.74 -11.41 32.42
N GLY A 142 -9.46 -10.46 31.53
CA GLY A 142 -10.10 -10.36 30.22
C GLY A 142 -9.58 -11.39 29.22
N VAL A 143 -8.33 -11.85 29.37
CA VAL A 143 -7.72 -12.91 28.56
C VAL A 143 -6.83 -13.80 29.41
N THR A 144 -6.68 -15.07 29.03
CA THR A 144 -5.72 -15.95 29.71
C THR A 144 -4.30 -15.76 29.15
N PRO A 145 -3.23 -16.12 29.90
CA PRO A 145 -1.87 -16.13 29.37
C PRO A 145 -1.72 -17.00 28.11
N LYS A 146 -2.50 -18.09 27.99
CA LYS A 146 -2.53 -18.94 26.80
C LYS A 146 -3.15 -18.24 25.59
N ASP A 147 -4.21 -17.47 25.81
CA ASP A 147 -4.81 -16.65 24.74
C ASP A 147 -3.83 -15.57 24.29
N LEU A 148 -3.14 -14.92 25.22
CA LEU A 148 -2.12 -13.91 24.91
C LEU A 148 -0.96 -14.51 24.10
N TRP A 149 -0.48 -15.70 24.48
CA TRP A 149 0.56 -16.42 23.72
C TRP A 149 0.10 -16.73 22.29
N THR A 150 -1.13 -17.21 22.13
CA THR A 150 -1.72 -17.53 20.82
C THR A 150 -1.88 -16.27 19.97
N ALA A 151 -2.36 -15.19 20.56
CA ALA A 151 -2.52 -13.91 19.87
C ALA A 151 -1.17 -13.30 19.48
N THR A 152 -0.15 -13.41 20.34
CA THR A 152 1.21 -12.94 20.02
C THR A 152 1.77 -13.71 18.84
N ARG A 153 1.59 -15.03 18.79
CA ARG A 153 1.98 -15.84 17.63
C ARG A 153 1.26 -15.39 16.36
N SER A 154 -0.06 -15.23 16.41
CA SER A 154 -0.84 -14.74 15.27
C SER A 154 -0.43 -13.33 14.82
N GLN A 155 -0.05 -12.46 15.77
CA GLN A 155 0.46 -11.13 15.48
C GLN A 155 1.79 -11.20 14.71
N VAL A 156 2.74 -12.02 15.18
CA VAL A 156 4.04 -12.21 14.50
C VAL A 156 3.83 -12.75 13.10
N GLU A 157 2.99 -13.77 12.93
CA GLU A 157 2.64 -14.31 11.61
C GLU A 157 2.03 -13.23 10.70
N ARG A 158 1.08 -12.44 11.21
CA ARG A 158 0.44 -11.34 10.46
C ARG A 158 1.45 -10.29 10.01
N ILE A 159 2.35 -9.84 10.88
CA ILE A 159 3.40 -8.86 10.56
C ILE A 159 4.30 -9.42 9.46
N VAL A 160 4.73 -10.68 9.59
CA VAL A 160 5.59 -11.33 8.60
C VAL A 160 4.89 -11.47 7.26
N TYR A 161 3.64 -11.95 7.20
CA TYR A 161 2.95 -12.12 5.91
C TYR A 161 2.64 -10.78 5.24
N ASN A 162 2.29 -9.75 6.00
CA ASN A 162 2.03 -8.42 5.45
C ASN A 162 3.30 -7.76 4.87
N LEU A 163 4.51 -8.15 5.30
CA LEU A 163 5.75 -7.69 4.68
C LEU A 163 5.86 -8.09 3.20
N PHE A 164 5.29 -9.22 2.79
CA PHE A 164 5.41 -9.73 1.41
C PHE A 164 4.72 -8.83 0.37
N ALA A 165 3.79 -7.97 0.80
CA ALA A 165 3.13 -7.01 -0.08
C ALA A 165 3.99 -5.77 -0.40
N PHE A 166 5.11 -5.56 0.31
CA PHE A 166 5.98 -4.40 0.11
C PHE A 166 7.06 -4.67 -0.95
N HIS A 167 7.09 -3.83 -1.97
CA HIS A 167 8.04 -3.89 -3.08
C HIS A 167 9.11 -2.79 -3.01
N GLY A 168 9.02 -1.92 -2.01
CA GLY A 168 9.90 -0.77 -1.83
C GLY A 168 9.95 -0.35 -0.37
N GLY A 169 11.07 0.26 0.03
CA GLY A 169 11.37 0.62 1.42
C GLY A 169 12.86 0.47 1.71
N GLY A 170 13.30 0.94 2.87
CA GLY A 170 14.64 0.68 3.39
C GLY A 170 14.65 -0.58 4.25
N PHE A 171 15.80 -1.24 4.35
CA PHE A 171 16.02 -2.30 5.32
C PHE A 171 17.42 -2.25 5.93
N SER A 172 17.56 -2.79 7.14
CA SER A 172 18.85 -2.98 7.80
C SER A 172 18.81 -4.19 8.73
N PHE A 173 19.88 -4.99 8.74
CA PHE A 173 20.10 -6.05 9.70
C PHE A 173 21.19 -5.65 10.71
N VAL A 174 20.84 -5.69 11.99
CA VAL A 174 21.75 -5.45 13.11
C VAL A 174 22.04 -6.78 13.80
N SER A 175 23.30 -7.19 13.78
CA SER A 175 23.78 -8.36 14.52
C SER A 175 23.93 -8.00 15.99
N LYS A 176 23.06 -8.57 16.84
CA LYS A 176 23.05 -8.32 18.28
C LYS A 176 22.54 -9.52 19.07
N ASP A 177 22.93 -9.63 20.32
CA ASP A 177 22.32 -10.56 21.26
C ASP A 177 20.93 -10.05 21.64
N LEU A 178 19.97 -10.97 21.73
CA LEU A 178 18.59 -10.69 22.11
C LEU A 178 18.35 -10.86 23.63
N ALA A 179 19.34 -11.32 24.41
CA ALA A 179 19.19 -11.64 25.84
C ALA A 179 18.64 -10.49 26.70
N GLY A 180 18.84 -9.23 26.30
CA GLY A 180 18.34 -8.05 26.99
C GLY A 180 16.93 -7.60 26.59
N GLU A 181 16.29 -8.24 25.61
CA GLU A 181 14.97 -7.84 25.10
C GLU A 181 13.83 -8.44 25.94
N GLU A 182 12.97 -7.60 26.51
CA GLU A 182 11.76 -8.01 27.25
C GLU A 182 10.62 -8.44 26.29
N ILE A 183 10.89 -9.42 25.42
CA ILE A 183 9.95 -9.92 24.41
C ILE A 183 9.63 -11.40 24.62
N VAL A 184 8.37 -11.78 24.36
CA VAL A 184 7.97 -13.18 24.35
C VAL A 184 8.52 -13.85 23.10
N ARG A 185 9.55 -14.69 23.26
CA ARG A 185 10.18 -15.40 22.15
C ARG A 185 9.36 -16.62 21.74
N LEU A 186 8.97 -16.66 20.48
CA LEU A 186 8.16 -17.69 19.85
C LEU A 186 8.95 -18.26 18.67
N PRO A 187 9.59 -19.44 18.80
CA PRO A 187 10.30 -20.00 17.66
C PRO A 187 9.32 -20.36 16.56
N MET A 188 9.45 -19.67 15.43
CA MET A 188 8.67 -19.92 14.23
C MET A 188 9.61 -20.48 13.17
N SER A 189 9.18 -21.53 12.46
CA SER A 189 9.92 -21.99 11.29
C SER A 189 9.88 -20.91 10.22
N THR A 190 11.00 -20.24 10.02
CA THR A 190 11.16 -19.16 9.05
C THR A 190 10.94 -19.68 7.64
N GLN A 191 11.38 -20.91 7.36
CA GLN A 191 11.09 -21.57 6.08
C GLN A 191 9.58 -21.72 5.85
N ASN A 192 8.81 -22.14 6.87
CA ASN A 192 7.35 -22.25 6.73
C ASN A 192 6.71 -20.87 6.56
N LEU A 193 7.19 -19.85 7.29
CA LEU A 193 6.73 -18.47 7.13
C LEU A 193 6.98 -17.95 5.70
N ILE A 194 8.14 -18.26 5.12
CA ILE A 194 8.48 -17.89 3.74
C ILE A 194 7.53 -18.58 2.76
N MET A 195 7.36 -19.89 2.87
CA MET A 195 6.51 -20.66 1.96
C MET A 195 5.04 -20.22 2.03
N GLU A 196 4.53 -20.00 3.24
CA GLU A 196 3.16 -19.54 3.45
C GLU A 196 2.98 -18.08 2.98
N GLY A 197 3.97 -17.21 3.20
CA GLY A 197 3.96 -15.83 2.71
C GLY A 197 3.93 -15.76 1.18
N LEU A 198 4.73 -16.57 0.50
CA LEU A 198 4.72 -16.70 -0.97
C LEU A 198 3.38 -17.23 -1.47
N ARG A 199 2.85 -18.30 -0.85
CA ARG A 199 1.53 -18.85 -1.19
C ARG A 199 0.43 -17.78 -1.11
N ARG A 200 0.41 -16.98 -0.04
CA ARG A 200 -0.56 -15.89 0.14
C ARG A 200 -0.40 -14.79 -0.90
N LEU A 201 0.83 -14.45 -1.30
CA LEU A 201 1.09 -13.47 -2.34
C LEU A 201 0.52 -13.93 -3.70
N ASP A 202 0.77 -15.20 -4.05
CA ASP A 202 0.26 -15.82 -5.28
C ASP A 202 -1.27 -15.93 -5.27
N GLU A 203 -1.86 -16.37 -4.16
CA GLU A 203 -3.31 -16.45 -3.99
C GLU A 203 -3.96 -15.08 -4.06
N ARG A 204 -3.36 -14.05 -3.46
CA ARG A 204 -3.86 -12.68 -3.58
C ARG A 204 -3.84 -12.22 -5.03
N ALA A 205 -2.79 -12.52 -5.79
CA ALA A 205 -2.73 -12.20 -7.22
C ALA A 205 -3.81 -12.95 -8.00
N LEU A 206 -4.08 -14.22 -7.68
CA LEU A 206 -5.18 -15.00 -8.26
C LEU A 206 -6.55 -14.38 -7.96
N PHE A 207 -6.80 -14.01 -6.70
CA PHE A 207 -8.06 -13.39 -6.29
C PHE A 207 -8.26 -12.06 -7.04
N MET A 208 -7.22 -11.24 -7.12
CA MET A 208 -7.26 -9.95 -7.82
C MET A 208 -7.46 -10.08 -9.33
N ARG A 209 -7.05 -11.18 -9.98
CA ARG A 209 -7.37 -11.42 -11.40
C ARG A 209 -8.86 -11.57 -11.65
N ARG A 210 -9.58 -12.16 -10.69
CA ARG A 210 -11.05 -12.31 -10.78
C ARG A 210 -11.79 -11.09 -10.27
N ILE A 211 -11.25 -10.43 -9.24
CA ILE A 211 -11.85 -9.23 -8.65
C ILE A 211 -11.61 -7.99 -9.53
N GLY A 212 -10.52 -7.95 -10.29
CA GLY A 212 -10.13 -6.85 -11.15
C GLY A 212 -9.62 -5.64 -10.37
N SER A 213 -10.49 -5.03 -9.55
CA SER A 213 -10.18 -3.81 -8.80
C SER A 213 -10.78 -3.83 -7.39
N LEU A 214 -10.06 -3.25 -6.43
CA LEU A 214 -10.61 -2.96 -5.11
C LEU A 214 -11.68 -1.87 -5.14
N ASP A 215 -11.78 -1.13 -6.24
CA ASP A 215 -12.78 -0.08 -6.43
C ASP A 215 -14.03 -0.61 -7.16
N ALA A 216 -14.04 -1.87 -7.60
CA ALA A 216 -15.23 -2.52 -8.12
C ALA A 216 -16.34 -2.58 -7.06
N VAL A 217 -17.60 -2.63 -7.49
CA VAL A 217 -18.77 -2.69 -6.60
C VAL A 217 -19.29 -4.13 -6.57
N PRO A 218 -19.18 -4.83 -5.43
CA PRO A 218 -19.79 -6.15 -5.29
C PRO A 218 -21.30 -6.01 -5.17
N VAL A 219 -22.03 -6.75 -6.00
CA VAL A 219 -23.49 -6.79 -6.01
C VAL A 219 -23.94 -8.22 -5.76
N ALA A 220 -24.86 -8.41 -4.82
CA ALA A 220 -25.45 -9.71 -4.57
C ALA A 220 -26.21 -10.17 -5.82
N ASP A 221 -25.88 -11.36 -6.31
CA ASP A 221 -26.49 -11.96 -7.48
C ASP A 221 -26.92 -13.38 -7.12
N GLY A 222 -28.23 -13.66 -7.18
CA GLY A 222 -28.80 -14.92 -6.72
C GLY A 222 -29.19 -14.99 -5.23
N GLU A 223 -29.88 -16.07 -4.85
CA GLU A 223 -30.16 -16.40 -3.45
C GLU A 223 -28.91 -17.03 -2.81
N PRO A 224 -28.63 -16.81 -1.51
CA PRO A 224 -27.49 -17.43 -0.83
C PRO A 224 -27.61 -18.95 -0.95
N GLY A 225 -26.82 -19.54 -1.86
CA GLY A 225 -26.89 -20.95 -2.16
C GLY A 225 -26.64 -21.81 -0.91
N LYS A 226 -27.29 -22.97 -0.83
CA LYS A 226 -26.94 -23.99 0.17
C LYS A 226 -25.45 -24.31 0.03
N GLY A 227 -24.65 -24.05 1.07
CA GLY A 227 -23.21 -24.32 1.08
C GLY A 227 -22.29 -23.12 1.32
N LEU A 228 -22.82 -21.95 1.69
CA LEU A 228 -22.00 -20.88 2.26
C LEU A 228 -21.57 -21.22 3.69
N SER A 229 -20.29 -21.03 3.99
CA SER A 229 -19.77 -21.03 5.34
C SER A 229 -20.33 -19.85 6.15
N PRO A 230 -20.21 -19.86 7.49
CA PRO A 230 -20.64 -18.73 8.32
C PRO A 230 -19.97 -17.40 7.95
N ALA A 231 -18.69 -17.44 7.58
CA ALA A 231 -17.92 -16.27 7.17
C ALA A 231 -18.38 -15.74 5.80
N GLU A 232 -18.56 -16.62 4.81
CA GLU A 232 -19.08 -16.26 3.48
C GLU A 232 -20.50 -15.68 3.58
N SER A 233 -21.35 -16.29 4.42
CA SER A 233 -22.72 -15.80 4.66
C SER A 233 -22.73 -14.40 5.30
N SER A 234 -21.76 -14.11 6.17
CA SER A 234 -21.65 -12.81 6.82
C SER A 234 -21.20 -11.74 5.84
N LEU A 235 -20.21 -12.05 5.00
CA LEU A 235 -19.75 -11.14 3.94
C LEU A 235 -20.84 -10.91 2.87
N PHE A 236 -21.55 -11.97 2.47
CA PHE A 236 -22.67 -11.87 1.53
C PHE A 236 -23.78 -10.94 2.05
N LYS A 237 -24.12 -10.99 3.35
CA LYS A 237 -25.08 -10.06 3.94
C LYS A 237 -24.63 -8.61 3.82
N LEU A 238 -23.35 -8.32 4.09
CA LEU A 238 -22.80 -6.98 3.91
C LEU A 238 -22.86 -6.50 2.46
N VAL A 239 -22.67 -7.41 1.49
CA VAL A 239 -22.87 -7.12 0.06
C VAL A 239 -24.35 -6.86 -0.25
N ALA A 240 -25.26 -7.66 0.30
CA ALA A 240 -26.71 -7.53 0.09
C ALA A 240 -27.31 -6.26 0.71
N GLU A 241 -26.70 -5.73 1.78
CA GLU A 241 -27.01 -4.41 2.34
C GLU A 241 -26.62 -3.26 1.39
N GLY A 242 -25.80 -3.56 0.37
CA GLY A 242 -25.63 -2.77 -0.84
C GLY A 242 -25.02 -1.40 -0.63
N GLN A 243 -23.77 -1.29 -0.15
CA GLN A 243 -23.07 0.00 -0.05
C GLN A 243 -21.54 -0.15 -0.10
N GLY A 244 -20.95 0.32 -1.21
CA GLY A 244 -19.51 0.61 -1.30
C GLY A 244 -18.72 -0.27 -2.26
N THR A 245 -17.47 0.09 -2.48
CA THR A 245 -16.52 -0.69 -3.28
C THR A 245 -16.02 -1.91 -2.51
N VAL A 246 -15.32 -2.84 -3.17
CA VAL A 246 -14.64 -3.96 -2.52
C VAL A 246 -13.77 -3.46 -1.36
N ARG A 247 -13.01 -2.37 -1.53
CA ARG A 247 -12.20 -1.76 -0.47
C ARG A 247 -13.01 -1.43 0.77
N GLU A 248 -14.17 -0.81 0.60
CA GLU A 248 -15.05 -0.46 1.72
C GLU A 248 -15.72 -1.69 2.32
N LEU A 249 -16.10 -2.67 1.49
CA LEU A 249 -16.62 -3.96 1.95
C LEU A 249 -15.59 -4.66 2.86
N LEU A 250 -14.33 -4.77 2.43
CA LEU A 250 -13.26 -5.38 3.22
C LEU A 250 -13.11 -4.64 4.56
N ARG A 251 -13.09 -3.31 4.53
CA ARG A 251 -13.00 -2.48 5.73
C ARG A 251 -14.17 -2.71 6.69
N ARG A 252 -15.41 -2.74 6.19
CA ARG A 252 -16.64 -2.98 6.97
C ARG A 252 -16.74 -4.40 7.50
N SER A 253 -16.20 -5.37 6.77
CA SER A 253 -16.25 -6.78 7.16
C SER A 253 -15.46 -7.08 8.43
N GLY A 254 -14.49 -6.22 8.79
CA GLY A 254 -13.57 -6.48 9.88
C GLY A 254 -12.59 -7.63 9.61
N ALA A 255 -12.69 -8.31 8.46
CA ALA A 255 -11.70 -9.28 8.03
C ALA A 255 -10.45 -8.53 7.53
N GLY A 256 -9.26 -9.06 7.84
CA GLY A 256 -8.03 -8.57 7.21
C GLY A 256 -8.13 -8.69 5.68
N GLU A 257 -7.46 -7.79 4.94
CA GLU A 257 -7.58 -7.67 3.47
C GLU A 257 -7.51 -9.02 2.77
N PHE A 258 -6.52 -9.85 3.09
CA PHE A 258 -6.34 -11.18 2.47
C PHE A 258 -7.55 -12.10 2.67
N GLU A 259 -8.05 -12.21 3.90
CA GLU A 259 -9.19 -13.07 4.20
C GLU A 259 -10.48 -12.55 3.57
N GLY A 260 -10.70 -11.24 3.58
CA GLY A 260 -11.86 -10.66 2.92
C GLY A 260 -11.82 -10.82 1.39
N LEU A 261 -10.63 -10.69 0.77
CA LEU A 261 -10.45 -10.98 -0.66
C LEU A 261 -10.71 -12.46 -0.97
N ARG A 262 -10.23 -13.37 -0.13
CA ARG A 262 -10.47 -14.82 -0.27
C ARG A 262 -11.95 -15.15 -0.20
N LEU A 263 -12.67 -14.61 0.79
CA LEU A 263 -14.10 -14.82 0.95
C LEU A 263 -14.89 -14.24 -0.23
N LEU A 264 -14.53 -13.02 -0.69
CA LEU A 264 -15.17 -12.42 -1.87
C LEU A 264 -14.93 -13.24 -3.13
N PHE A 265 -13.70 -13.74 -3.32
CA PHE A 265 -13.35 -14.63 -4.43
C PHE A 265 -14.20 -15.91 -4.40
N GLN A 266 -14.38 -16.54 -3.24
CA GLN A 266 -15.24 -17.72 -3.09
C GLN A 266 -16.71 -17.43 -3.39
N LEU A 267 -17.21 -16.25 -3.01
CA LEU A 267 -18.57 -15.82 -3.34
C LEU A 267 -18.75 -15.62 -4.86
N LEU A 268 -17.73 -15.10 -5.55
CA LEU A 268 -17.70 -14.95 -7.00
C LEU A 268 -17.65 -16.31 -7.73
N GLU A 269 -16.90 -17.29 -7.20
CA GLU A 269 -16.86 -18.65 -7.75
C GLU A 269 -18.20 -19.38 -7.58
N LYS A 270 -18.93 -19.10 -6.50
CA LYS A 270 -20.26 -19.65 -6.22
C LYS A 270 -21.40 -18.89 -6.91
N GLU A 271 -21.07 -17.88 -7.74
CA GLU A 271 -22.03 -17.03 -8.44
C GLU A 271 -23.04 -16.33 -7.51
N ALA A 272 -22.71 -16.19 -6.21
CA ALA A 272 -23.55 -15.52 -5.21
C ALA A 272 -23.33 -13.99 -5.22
N VAL A 273 -22.19 -13.55 -5.72
CA VAL A 273 -21.86 -12.15 -5.88
C VAL A 273 -21.32 -11.98 -7.29
N ARG A 274 -21.70 -10.88 -7.93
CA ARG A 274 -21.06 -10.39 -9.15
C ARG A 274 -20.37 -9.07 -8.87
N LEU A 275 -19.38 -8.74 -9.68
CA LEU A 275 -18.74 -7.44 -9.63
C LEU A 275 -19.29 -6.58 -10.75
N GLU A 276 -19.69 -5.38 -10.40
CA GLU A 276 -19.91 -4.29 -11.34
C GLU A 276 -18.72 -3.35 -11.26
N ASP A 277 -18.39 -2.72 -12.38
CA ASP A 277 -17.54 -1.53 -12.33
C ASP A 277 -18.21 -0.50 -11.43
N ALA A 278 -17.41 0.26 -10.67
CA ALA A 278 -17.95 1.40 -9.96
C ALA A 278 -18.75 2.25 -10.95
N PRO A 279 -20.04 2.56 -10.66
CA PRO A 279 -20.80 3.43 -11.53
C PRO A 279 -19.98 4.70 -11.73
N PRO A 280 -19.78 5.16 -12.97
CA PRO A 280 -19.02 6.38 -13.20
C PRO A 280 -19.69 7.44 -12.35
N VAL A 281 -18.95 8.02 -11.40
CA VAL A 281 -19.47 9.09 -10.57
C VAL A 281 -20.00 10.14 -11.54
N GLN A 282 -21.32 10.34 -11.58
CA GLN A 282 -21.92 11.44 -12.33
C GLN A 282 -21.53 12.69 -11.58
N LEU A 283 -20.36 13.20 -11.91
CA LEU A 283 -19.87 14.45 -11.38
C LEU A 283 -20.69 15.54 -12.04
N GLU A 284 -21.56 16.18 -11.27
CA GLU A 284 -22.32 17.34 -11.72
C GLU A 284 -21.41 18.58 -11.75
N GLY A 285 -21.72 19.51 -12.66
CA GLY A 285 -20.98 20.77 -12.79
C GLY A 285 -19.69 20.69 -13.60
N VAL A 286 -18.93 21.79 -13.58
CA VAL A 286 -17.75 22.01 -14.43
C VAL A 286 -16.65 20.94 -14.23
N PRO A 287 -16.33 20.46 -13.02
CA PRO A 287 -15.36 19.37 -12.85
C PRO A 287 -15.73 18.09 -13.60
N GLY A 288 -17.03 17.75 -13.63
CA GLY A 288 -17.53 16.61 -14.39
C GLY A 288 -17.40 16.77 -15.90
N GLU A 289 -17.66 17.97 -16.41
CA GLU A 289 -17.43 18.29 -17.83
C GLU A 289 -15.94 18.19 -18.20
N ILE A 290 -15.05 18.71 -17.35
CA ILE A 290 -13.60 18.61 -17.53
C ILE A 290 -13.18 17.14 -17.61
N LEU A 291 -13.63 16.33 -16.64
CA LEU A 291 -13.33 14.89 -16.60
C LEU A 291 -13.86 14.13 -17.80
N ALA A 292 -15.11 14.38 -18.21
CA ALA A 292 -15.71 13.75 -19.38
C ALA A 292 -14.91 14.06 -20.66
N VAL A 293 -14.49 15.31 -20.81
CA VAL A 293 -13.72 15.77 -21.96
C VAL A 293 -12.33 15.11 -22.00
N TYR A 294 -11.62 15.07 -20.87
CA TYR A 294 -10.30 14.45 -20.80
C TYR A 294 -10.34 12.94 -20.92
N ASN A 295 -11.29 12.26 -20.28
CA ASN A 295 -11.46 10.80 -20.43
C ASN A 295 -11.76 10.43 -21.87
N GLY A 296 -12.57 11.22 -22.59
CA GLY A 296 -12.79 11.00 -24.02
C GLY A 296 -11.51 11.06 -24.85
N VAL A 297 -10.56 11.93 -24.48
CA VAL A 297 -9.25 12.04 -25.13
C VAL A 297 -8.33 10.88 -24.76
N LEU A 298 -8.19 10.60 -23.47
CA LEU A 298 -7.35 9.51 -22.96
C LEU A 298 -7.78 8.18 -23.59
N SER A 299 -9.08 7.88 -23.58
CA SER A 299 -9.60 6.66 -24.19
C SER A 299 -9.42 6.59 -25.71
N LEU A 300 -9.32 7.73 -26.40
CA LEU A 300 -9.01 7.75 -27.83
C LEU A 300 -7.53 7.44 -28.08
N LEU A 301 -6.64 8.11 -27.35
CA LEU A 301 -5.18 7.95 -27.47
C LEU A 301 -4.76 6.53 -27.07
N TYR A 302 -5.18 6.10 -25.88
CA TYR A 302 -4.88 4.79 -25.32
C TYR A 302 -5.25 3.64 -26.26
N ARG A 303 -6.47 3.64 -26.82
CA ARG A 303 -6.91 2.59 -27.77
C ARG A 303 -6.06 2.52 -29.04
N ARG A 304 -5.44 3.63 -29.46
CA ARG A 304 -4.53 3.64 -30.62
C ARG A 304 -3.13 3.19 -30.22
N LEU A 305 -2.66 3.62 -29.05
CA LEU A 305 -1.32 3.34 -28.52
C LEU A 305 -1.14 1.87 -28.13
N VAL A 306 -2.06 1.29 -27.37
CA VAL A 306 -1.95 -0.11 -26.90
C VAL A 306 -1.90 -1.13 -28.04
N ARG A 307 -2.48 -0.80 -29.21
CA ARG A 307 -2.41 -1.66 -30.40
C ARG A 307 -0.98 -1.77 -30.96
N ASN A 308 -0.19 -0.72 -30.81
CA ASN A 308 1.17 -0.63 -31.33
C ASN A 308 2.22 -0.90 -30.24
N ASP A 309 1.92 -0.56 -28.99
CA ASP A 309 2.74 -0.82 -27.81
C ASP A 309 1.93 -1.52 -26.71
N PRO A 310 1.97 -2.86 -26.63
CA PRO A 310 1.33 -3.62 -25.56
C PRO A 310 1.88 -3.33 -24.15
N GLY A 311 3.01 -2.62 -24.03
CA GLY A 311 3.61 -2.22 -22.75
C GLY A 311 3.15 -0.86 -22.24
N PHE A 312 2.31 -0.13 -22.99
CA PHE A 312 1.97 1.27 -22.73
C PHE A 312 1.38 1.51 -21.33
N ASP A 313 0.60 0.57 -20.78
CA ASP A 313 0.08 0.61 -19.41
C ASP A 313 1.15 0.87 -18.35
N ARG A 314 2.33 0.25 -18.53
CA ARG A 314 3.45 0.40 -17.59
C ARG A 314 4.06 1.78 -17.69
N GLU A 315 4.13 2.36 -18.90
CA GLU A 315 4.62 3.72 -19.11
C GLU A 315 3.71 4.72 -18.40
N VAL A 316 2.39 4.59 -18.56
CA VAL A 316 1.41 5.44 -17.86
C VAL A 316 1.52 5.28 -16.34
N ALA A 317 1.59 4.04 -15.84
CA ALA A 317 1.70 3.79 -14.40
C ALA A 317 2.99 4.39 -13.79
N MET A 318 4.12 4.31 -14.51
CA MET A 318 5.37 4.95 -14.08
C MET A 318 5.25 6.48 -14.08
N PHE A 319 4.64 7.05 -15.11
CA PHE A 319 4.41 8.49 -15.19
C PHE A 319 3.56 9.00 -14.01
N LEU A 320 2.43 8.35 -13.73
CA LEU A 320 1.56 8.73 -12.61
C LEU A 320 2.28 8.69 -11.26
N ARG A 321 3.21 7.74 -11.08
CA ARG A 321 4.03 7.63 -9.86
C ARG A 321 5.06 8.75 -9.72
N ASP A 322 5.60 9.23 -10.84
CA ASP A 322 6.72 10.17 -10.87
C ASP A 322 6.28 11.64 -11.08
N LEU A 323 4.98 11.92 -11.10
CA LEU A 323 4.41 13.27 -11.21
C LEU A 323 4.93 14.21 -10.11
N PRO A 324 5.17 15.50 -10.40
CA PRO A 324 5.50 16.50 -9.40
C PRO A 324 4.26 16.93 -8.59
N GLN A 325 4.48 17.49 -7.40
CA GLN A 325 3.42 18.22 -6.68
C GLN A 325 3.07 19.53 -7.41
N PRO A 326 1.79 19.96 -7.41
CA PRO A 326 0.65 19.36 -6.71
C PRO A 326 -0.05 18.22 -7.46
N LEU A 327 0.31 17.93 -8.72
CA LEU A 327 -0.41 16.98 -9.59
C LEU A 327 -0.40 15.55 -9.06
N SER A 328 0.71 15.14 -8.44
CA SER A 328 0.84 13.82 -7.79
C SER A 328 -0.16 13.60 -6.65
N TYR A 329 -0.66 14.68 -6.04
CA TYR A 329 -1.70 14.61 -5.01
C TYR A 329 -3.08 14.41 -5.64
N VAL A 330 -3.36 15.10 -6.74
CA VAL A 330 -4.63 15.01 -7.48
C VAL A 330 -4.82 13.63 -8.09
N LEU A 331 -3.77 13.08 -8.71
CA LEU A 331 -3.79 11.77 -9.36
C LEU A 331 -3.32 10.63 -8.43
N ARG A 332 -3.36 10.86 -7.11
CA ARG A 332 -2.92 9.84 -6.14
C ARG A 332 -3.85 8.64 -6.15
N ASP A 333 -3.27 7.46 -6.28
CA ASP A 333 -3.99 6.18 -6.33
C ASP A 333 -5.03 6.11 -7.47
N VAL A 334 -4.84 6.91 -8.51
CA VAL A 334 -5.64 6.85 -9.75
C VAL A 334 -4.98 5.87 -10.70
N THR A 335 -5.77 4.97 -11.29
CA THR A 335 -5.32 4.03 -12.33
C THR A 335 -6.13 4.21 -13.60
N LEU A 336 -5.56 3.78 -14.74
CA LEU A 336 -6.31 3.67 -15.98
C LEU A 336 -7.29 2.50 -15.91
N ARG A 337 -8.47 2.68 -16.51
CA ARG A 337 -9.42 1.61 -16.84
C ARG A 337 -9.02 0.91 -18.15
N GLU A 338 -9.66 -0.21 -18.46
CA GLU A 338 -9.38 -0.97 -19.70
C GLU A 338 -9.57 -0.15 -20.98
N ASP A 339 -10.43 0.87 -20.94
CA ASP A 339 -10.67 1.77 -22.06
C ASP A 339 -9.71 2.97 -22.09
N GLY A 340 -8.75 3.06 -21.17
CA GLY A 340 -7.81 4.17 -21.02
C GLY A 340 -8.36 5.39 -20.28
N SER A 341 -9.59 5.34 -19.75
CA SER A 341 -10.11 6.44 -18.93
C SER A 341 -9.57 6.39 -17.50
N VAL A 342 -9.63 7.52 -16.78
CA VAL A 342 -9.32 7.60 -15.35
C VAL A 342 -10.57 7.71 -14.49
N ASP A 343 -10.47 7.21 -13.25
CA ASP A 343 -11.56 7.31 -12.28
C ASP A 343 -11.72 8.73 -11.72
N GLY A 344 -12.75 9.43 -12.21
CA GLY A 344 -13.14 10.75 -11.72
C GLY A 344 -13.56 10.76 -10.25
N GLY A 345 -14.13 9.68 -9.73
CA GLY A 345 -14.53 9.60 -8.32
C GLY A 345 -13.33 9.71 -7.39
N ARG A 346 -12.26 8.96 -7.68
CA ARG A 346 -11.00 9.03 -6.94
C ARG A 346 -10.36 10.41 -7.01
N ILE A 347 -10.31 11.00 -8.20
CA ILE A 347 -9.71 12.34 -8.39
C ILE A 347 -10.47 13.39 -7.57
N MET A 348 -11.80 13.35 -7.58
CA MET A 348 -12.60 14.29 -6.81
C MET A 348 -12.49 14.06 -5.31
N ALA A 349 -12.33 12.81 -4.86
CA ALA A 349 -12.02 12.51 -3.46
C ALA A 349 -10.67 13.09 -3.03
N ASN A 350 -9.66 13.09 -3.92
CA ASN A 350 -8.36 13.71 -3.65
C ASN A 350 -8.45 15.25 -3.61
N LEU A 351 -9.34 15.85 -4.40
CA LEU A 351 -9.58 17.29 -4.44
C LEU A 351 -10.54 17.78 -3.33
N ALA A 352 -11.10 16.87 -2.52
CA ALA A 352 -12.05 17.21 -1.48
C ALA A 352 -11.44 18.17 -0.45
N GLY A 353 -12.18 19.23 -0.12
CA GLY A 353 -11.76 20.26 0.84
C GLY A 353 -11.06 21.47 0.23
N LEU A 354 -10.84 21.51 -1.09
CA LEU A 354 -10.42 22.70 -1.83
C LEU A 354 -11.63 23.53 -2.30
N GLU A 355 -11.42 24.81 -2.57
CA GLU A 355 -12.43 25.66 -3.20
C GLU A 355 -12.70 25.21 -4.65
N GLU A 356 -13.95 25.35 -5.12
CA GLU A 356 -14.36 24.85 -6.45
C GLU A 356 -13.44 25.34 -7.59
N GLY A 357 -13.02 26.60 -7.58
CA GLY A 357 -12.12 27.14 -8.60
C GLY A 357 -10.73 26.50 -8.61
N ASP A 358 -10.21 26.14 -7.42
CA ASP A 358 -8.93 25.45 -7.29
C ASP A 358 -9.06 23.97 -7.71
N GLN A 359 -10.20 23.34 -7.41
CA GLN A 359 -10.51 21.98 -7.87
C GLN A 359 -10.52 21.93 -9.41
N GLU A 360 -11.27 22.83 -10.06
CA GLU A 360 -11.38 22.90 -11.51
C GLU A 360 -10.01 23.11 -12.18
N LYS A 361 -9.20 24.02 -11.63
CA LYS A 361 -7.86 24.34 -12.17
C LYS A 361 -6.89 23.17 -12.02
N LEU A 362 -6.76 22.61 -10.81
CA LEU A 362 -5.84 21.51 -10.53
C LEU A 362 -6.23 20.22 -11.25
N LEU A 363 -7.54 19.97 -11.39
CA LEU A 363 -8.06 18.89 -12.22
C LEU A 363 -7.61 19.05 -13.68
N ALA A 364 -7.82 20.24 -14.25
CA ALA A 364 -7.50 20.52 -15.64
C ALA A 364 -6.00 20.46 -15.94
N GLU A 365 -5.16 20.95 -15.02
CA GLU A 365 -3.70 20.87 -15.11
C GLU A 365 -3.22 19.41 -15.01
N SER A 366 -3.74 18.64 -14.05
CA SER A 366 -3.30 17.25 -13.81
C SER A 366 -3.65 16.32 -14.97
N LEU A 367 -4.89 16.39 -15.47
CA LEU A 367 -5.31 15.60 -16.63
C LEU A 367 -4.65 16.09 -17.93
N GLY A 368 -4.32 17.38 -18.01
CA GLY A 368 -3.59 17.97 -19.12
C GLY A 368 -2.18 17.39 -19.27
N GLU A 369 -1.45 17.22 -18.17
CA GLU A 369 -0.11 16.59 -18.18
C GLU A 369 -0.17 15.12 -18.60
N LEU A 370 -1.19 14.37 -18.14
CA LEU A 370 -1.38 12.98 -18.56
C LEU A 370 -1.62 12.88 -20.08
N VAL A 371 -2.54 13.69 -20.61
CA VAL A 371 -2.79 13.75 -22.06
C VAL A 371 -1.56 14.20 -22.85
N PHE A 372 -0.78 15.13 -22.31
CA PHE A 372 0.45 15.59 -22.95
C PHE A 372 1.47 14.44 -23.09
N MET A 373 1.62 13.65 -22.04
CA MET A 373 2.48 12.46 -22.06
C MET A 373 1.99 11.44 -23.11
N GLU A 374 0.70 11.12 -23.13
CA GLU A 374 0.15 10.19 -24.13
C GLU A 374 0.31 10.72 -25.57
N CYS A 375 0.20 12.04 -25.78
CA CYS A 375 0.48 12.64 -27.08
C CYS A 375 1.95 12.51 -27.50
N ALA A 376 2.88 12.62 -26.54
CA ALA A 376 4.30 12.41 -26.81
C ALA A 376 4.58 10.96 -27.22
N ALA A 377 3.94 10.00 -26.54
CA ALA A 377 3.98 8.59 -26.94
C ALA A 377 3.35 8.37 -28.33
N ALA A 378 2.20 8.99 -28.62
CA ALA A 378 1.53 8.87 -29.91
C ALA A 378 2.40 9.37 -31.08
N ARG A 379 3.22 10.41 -30.87
CA ARG A 379 4.17 10.89 -31.88
C ARG A 379 5.37 9.96 -32.09
N ARG A 380 5.69 9.14 -31.09
CA ARG A 380 6.79 8.17 -31.14
C ARG A 380 6.37 6.88 -31.83
N GLU A 381 5.13 6.43 -31.57
CA GLU A 381 4.64 5.10 -31.96
C GLU A 381 3.68 5.08 -33.17
N LEU A 382 3.17 6.23 -33.63
CA LEU A 382 2.25 6.32 -34.77
C LEU A 382 2.90 6.98 -35.99
N GLU A 383 2.35 6.70 -37.17
CA GLU A 383 2.76 7.36 -38.40
C GLU A 383 2.51 8.88 -38.33
N SER A 384 3.39 9.65 -38.98
CA SER A 384 3.41 11.12 -38.85
C SER A 384 2.08 11.81 -39.19
N ALA A 385 1.28 11.25 -40.10
CA ALA A 385 -0.03 11.80 -40.47
C ALA A 385 -1.07 11.56 -39.35
N GLU A 386 -1.11 10.35 -38.81
CA GLU A 386 -2.04 9.97 -37.73
C GLU A 386 -1.71 10.68 -36.41
N ALA A 387 -0.42 10.78 -36.08
CA ALA A 387 0.03 11.50 -34.89
C ALA A 387 -0.32 13.00 -34.95
N ALA A 388 -0.25 13.61 -36.14
CA ALA A 388 -0.58 15.01 -36.35
C ALA A 388 -2.09 15.26 -36.20
N GLU A 389 -2.93 14.39 -36.75
CA GLU A 389 -4.39 14.46 -36.62
C GLU A 389 -4.83 14.33 -35.16
N LEU A 390 -4.28 13.35 -34.44
CA LEU A 390 -4.55 13.14 -33.01
C LEU A 390 -4.11 14.35 -32.18
N THR A 391 -2.88 14.84 -32.39
CA THR A 391 -2.38 16.01 -31.65
C THR A 391 -3.27 17.24 -31.89
N HIS A 392 -3.69 17.49 -33.14
CA HIS A 392 -4.55 18.63 -33.45
C HIS A 392 -5.90 18.54 -32.70
N ARG A 393 -6.51 17.35 -32.70
CA ARG A 393 -7.77 17.07 -32.02
C ARG A 393 -7.66 17.25 -30.50
N VAL A 394 -6.54 16.81 -29.91
CA VAL A 394 -6.25 17.04 -28.49
C VAL A 394 -6.10 18.53 -28.18
N GLN A 395 -5.39 19.29 -29.00
CA GLN A 395 -5.21 20.73 -28.78
C GLN A 395 -6.52 21.52 -28.82
N GLU A 396 -7.44 21.14 -29.70
CA GLU A 396 -8.77 21.75 -29.77
C GLU A 396 -9.58 21.46 -28.50
N ILE A 397 -9.50 20.24 -28.00
CA ILE A 397 -10.17 19.80 -26.79
C ILE A 397 -9.59 20.49 -25.54
N SER A 398 -8.26 20.58 -25.42
CA SER A 398 -7.62 21.31 -24.32
C SER A 398 -7.95 22.81 -24.33
N ARG A 399 -8.14 23.44 -25.50
CA ARG A 399 -8.61 24.83 -25.60
C ARG A 399 -10.04 24.97 -25.07
N ARG A 400 -10.92 24.02 -25.36
CA ARG A 400 -12.29 24.00 -24.84
C ARG A 400 -12.33 23.86 -23.32
N VAL A 401 -11.48 23.02 -22.73
CA VAL A 401 -11.34 22.92 -21.27
C VAL A 401 -10.85 24.24 -20.65
N LYS A 402 -9.86 24.91 -21.26
CA LYS A 402 -9.40 26.23 -20.79
C LYS A 402 -10.50 27.29 -20.80
N SER A 403 -11.42 27.24 -21.76
CA SER A 403 -12.57 28.15 -21.77
C SER A 403 -13.60 27.85 -20.67
N LEU A 404 -13.77 26.58 -20.28
CA LEU A 404 -14.65 26.19 -19.17
C LEU A 404 -14.12 26.70 -17.83
N VAL A 405 -12.81 26.51 -17.56
CA VAL A 405 -12.14 26.97 -16.33
C VAL A 405 -12.03 28.50 -16.26
N GLY A 406 -11.93 29.19 -17.41
CA GLY A 406 -11.72 30.64 -17.49
C GLY A 406 -12.98 31.51 -17.46
N SER A 407 -14.19 30.92 -17.54
CA SER A 407 -15.45 31.67 -17.73
C SER A 407 -16.04 32.28 -16.44
N LYS A 408 -15.47 32.03 -15.26
CA LYS A 408 -15.93 32.58 -13.96
C LYS A 408 -14.89 33.53 -13.35
N ARG A 409 -14.65 34.68 -13.99
CA ARG A 409 -13.95 35.81 -13.34
C ARG A 409 -14.88 36.98 -13.13
#